data_AF-A0A443SCI4-F1
#
_entry.id   AF-A0A443SCI4-F1
#
_cell.length_a   1.000
_cell.length_b   1.000
_cell.length_c   1.000
_cell.angle_alpha   90.00
_cell.angle_beta   90.00
_cell.angle_gamma   90.00
#
_symmetry.space_group_name_H-M   'P 1'
#
loop_
_entity.id
_entity.type
_entity.pdbx_description
1 polymer ?
#
loop_
_entity_poly.entity_id
_entity_poly.type
_entity_poly.pdbx_seq_one_letter_code
_entity_poly.pdbx_strand_id
1 'polypeptide(L)' 'MIGDSLKTDIAFGNNNAFKYTCLVETGTDTYEDILQANDNDIIPTHFIRSLADLNKYL' A
#
# COMPACT_ATOMS: atom_id res chain seq x y z
N MET A 1 7.30 3.71 -0.15
CA MET A 1 6.10 4.55 -0.27
C MET A 1 5.06 4.04 0.71
N ILE A 2 4.44 4.92 1.50
CA ILE A 2 3.31 4.57 2.36
C ILE A 2 2.16 5.47 1.92
N GLY A 3 0.99 4.89 1.67
CA GLY A 3 -0.17 5.64 1.20
C GLY A 3 -1.45 4.82 1.29
N ASP A 4 -2.58 5.44 1.03
CA ASP A 4 -3.91 4.87 1.18
C ASP A 4 -4.59 4.55 -0.14
N SER A 5 -3.95 4.86 -1.29
CA SER A 5 -4.48 4.47 -2.59
C SER A 5 -3.53 3.61 -3.44
N LEU A 6 -4.08 2.53 -3.99
CA LEU A 6 -3.42 1.58 -4.89
C LEU A 6 -3.01 2.24 -6.21
N LYS A 7 -3.92 3.02 -6.80
CA LYS A 7 -3.74 3.60 -8.15
C LYS A 7 -2.84 4.83 -8.18
N THR A 8 -2.64 5.50 -7.04
CA THR A 8 -1.75 6.66 -6.94
C THR A 8 -0.49 6.33 -6.16
N ASP A 9 -0.59 6.05 -4.87
CA ASP A 9 0.58 5.95 -3.99
C ASP A 9 1.35 4.66 -4.25
N ILE A 10 0.66 3.54 -4.31
CA ILE A 10 1.30 2.24 -4.55
C ILE A 10 1.84 2.17 -5.97
N ALA A 11 1.04 2.56 -6.97
CA ALA A 11 1.48 2.71 -8.35
C ALA A 11 2.71 3.61 -8.47
N PHE A 12 2.70 4.77 -7.84
CA PHE A 12 3.85 5.68 -7.82
C PHE A 12 5.08 5.02 -7.18
N GLY A 13 4.90 4.33 -6.05
CA GLY A 13 5.97 3.63 -5.36
C GLY A 13 6.60 2.54 -6.21
N ASN A 14 5.78 1.68 -6.80
CA ASN A 14 6.23 0.56 -7.63
C ASN A 14 6.92 1.08 -8.92
N ASN A 15 6.33 2.09 -9.58
CA ASN A 15 6.88 2.67 -10.81
C ASN A 15 8.17 3.47 -10.62
N ASN A 16 8.49 3.90 -9.39
CA ASN A 16 9.72 4.64 -9.07
C ASN A 16 10.74 3.79 -8.30
N ALA A 17 10.62 2.45 -8.38
CA ALA A 17 11.54 1.50 -7.78
C ALA A 17 11.76 1.66 -6.26
N PHE A 18 10.74 2.15 -5.53
CA PHE A 18 10.78 2.09 -4.08
C PHE A 18 10.80 0.63 -3.65
N LYS A 19 11.83 0.23 -2.87
CA LYS A 19 12.00 -1.15 -2.41
C LYS A 19 10.78 -1.70 -1.66
N TYR A 20 10.09 -0.84 -0.91
CA TYR A 20 8.90 -1.19 -0.16
C TYR A 20 7.78 -0.19 -0.40
N THR A 21 6.60 -0.71 -0.71
CA THR A 21 5.32 -0.01 -0.79
C THR A 21 4.36 -0.57 0.25
N CYS A 22 3.67 0.28 1.00
CA CYS A 22 2.75 -0.13 2.06
C CYS A 22 1.42 0.59 1.90
N LEU A 23 0.34 -0.19 1.75
CA LEU A 23 -1.00 0.37 1.84
C LEU A 23 -1.38 0.53 3.32
N VAL A 24 -2.00 1.66 3.66
CA VAL A 24 -2.69 1.89 4.93
C VAL A 24 -4.19 2.01 4.70
N GLU A 25 -5.00 1.29 5.47
CA GLU A 25 -6.46 1.24 5.32
C GLU A 25 -7.21 2.40 6.01
N THR A 26 -6.55 3.55 6.16
CA THR A 26 -7.13 4.74 6.81
C THR A 26 -7.72 5.73 5.81
N GLY A 27 -7.79 5.37 4.52
CA GLY A 27 -8.21 6.26 3.45
C GLY A 27 -9.00 5.54 2.35
N THR A 28 -8.47 5.54 1.14
CA THR A 28 -9.23 5.27 -0.09
C THR A 28 -9.47 3.79 -0.36
N ASP A 29 -8.40 2.99 -0.47
CA ASP A 29 -8.47 1.59 -0.87
C ASP A 29 -8.37 0.66 0.36
N THR A 30 -9.00 -0.51 0.25
CA THR A 30 -9.11 -1.52 1.31
C THR A 30 -8.25 -2.76 1.04
N TYR A 31 -8.15 -3.65 2.04
CA TYR A 31 -7.52 -4.95 1.83
C TYR A 31 -8.21 -5.78 0.73
N GLU A 32 -9.54 -5.71 0.63
CA GLU A 32 -10.30 -6.39 -0.41
C GLU A 32 -9.93 -5.92 -1.82
N ASP A 33 -9.61 -4.64 -1.99
CA ASP A 33 -9.17 -4.08 -3.28
C ASP A 33 -7.81 -4.64 -3.71
N ILE A 34 -6.91 -4.92 -2.76
CA ILE A 34 -5.64 -5.61 -3.03
C ILE A 34 -5.92 -7.02 -3.58
N LEU A 35 -6.86 -7.76 -2.98
CA LEU A 35 -7.19 -9.12 -3.41
C LEU A 35 -7.82 -9.19 -4.80
N GLN A 36 -8.47 -8.10 -5.21
CA GLN A 36 -9.07 -7.97 -6.54
C GLN A 36 -8.10 -7.39 -7.57
N ALA A 37 -6.94 -6.88 -7.16
CA ALA A 37 -5.94 -6.32 -8.05
C ALA A 37 -5.36 -7.41 -8.97
N ASN A 38 -5.39 -7.13 -10.27
CA ASN A 38 -4.84 -7.99 -11.32
C ASN A 38 -3.61 -7.37 -12.02
N ASP A 39 -3.18 -6.20 -11.56
CA ASP A 39 -2.04 -5.44 -12.07
C ASP A 39 -0.94 -5.38 -11.01
N ASN A 40 0.25 -5.86 -11.36
CA ASN A 40 1.39 -5.90 -10.44
C ASN A 40 1.86 -4.50 -10.05
N ASP A 41 1.60 -3.48 -10.87
CA ASP A 41 2.05 -2.12 -10.61
C ASP A 41 1.29 -1.49 -9.44
N ILE A 42 0.13 -2.03 -9.06
CA ILE A 42 -0.68 -1.53 -7.95
C ILE A 42 -0.69 -2.44 -6.72
N ILE A 43 0.07 -3.56 -6.73
CA ILE A 43 0.15 -4.46 -5.58
C ILE A 43 1.17 -3.91 -4.57
N PRO A 44 0.76 -3.61 -3.33
CA PRO A 44 1.69 -3.16 -2.31
C PRO A 44 2.51 -4.33 -1.75
N THR A 45 3.77 -4.07 -1.40
CA THR A 45 4.62 -5.10 -0.77
C THR A 45 4.18 -5.42 0.67
N HIS A 46 3.54 -4.47 1.35
CA HIS A 46 3.11 -4.59 2.73
C HIS A 46 1.71 -3.97 2.90
N PHE A 47 1.02 -4.40 3.95
CA PHE A 47 -0.28 -3.87 4.33
C PHE A 47 -0.35 -3.75 5.84
N ILE A 48 -0.87 -2.61 6.31
CA ILE A 48 -1.21 -2.38 7.72
C ILE A 48 -2.55 -1.65 7.78
N ARG A 49 -3.32 -1.84 8.86
CA ARG A 49 -4.63 -1.18 8.98
C ARG A 49 -4.50 0.31 9.20
N SER A 50 -3.48 0.74 9.94
CA SER A 50 -3.21 2.16 10.17
C SER A 50 -1.73 2.41 10.32
N LEU A 51 -1.31 3.66 10.11
CA LEU A 51 0.08 4.06 10.34
C LEU A 51 0.53 3.81 11.80
N ALA A 52 -0.40 3.85 12.76
CA ALA A 52 -0.12 3.60 14.17
C ALA A 52 0.34 2.15 14.44
N ASP A 53 0.03 1.19 13.56
CA ASP A 53 0.50 -0.19 13.70
C ASP A 53 2.01 -0.33 13.51
N LEU A 54 2.68 0.66 12.89
CA LEU A 54 4.14 0.68 12.78
C LEU A 54 4.84 0.75 14.14
N ASN A 55 4.19 1.34 15.15
CA ASN A 55 4.74 1.43 16.52
C ASN A 55 4.97 0.05 17.17
N LYS A 56 4.40 -1.03 16.63
CA LYS A 56 4.66 -2.41 17.10
C LYS A 56 6.05 -2.92 16.70
N TYR A 57 6.72 -2.23 15.78
CA TYR A 57 7.99 -2.66 15.16
C TYR A 57 9.14 -1.65 15.34
N LEU A 58 8.87 -0.52 16.01
CA LEU A 58 9.84 0.52 16.38
C LEU A 58 10.18 0.39 17.87
#